data_AF-A0A099M6V7-F1
#
_entry.id   AF-A0A099M6V7-F1
#
_cell.length_a   1.000
_cell.length_b   1.000
_cell.length_c   1.000
_cell.angle_alpha   90.00
_cell.angle_beta   90.00
_cell.angle_gamma   90.00
#
_symmetry.space_group_name_H-M   'P 1'
#
loop_
_entity.id
_entity.type
_entity.pdbx_description
1 polymer ?
#
loop_
_entity_poly.entity_id
_entity_poly.type
_entity_poly.pdbx_seq_one_letter_code
_entity_poly.pdbx_strand_id
1 'polypeptide(L)'
;MRTEMLSTRIDHDTKVAFTSICDEMGLSTSQAIKIFAKAVINHGGIPFDLRVPQPNETTISAMNELVQGHGHKAESVDAMLTELTEGKVKNV
;
A
#
# COMPACT_ATOMS: atom_id res chain seq x y z
N MET A 1 5.98 -16.98 -28.64
CA MET A 1 5.84 -16.40 -27.29
C MET A 1 5.51 -17.52 -26.33
N ARG A 2 6.33 -17.78 -25.31
CA ARG A 2 6.06 -18.82 -24.30
C ARG A 2 4.93 -18.32 -23.39
N THR A 3 3.94 -19.15 -23.14
CA THR A 3 2.85 -18.86 -22.20
C THR A 3 3.01 -19.77 -20.99
N GLU A 4 2.74 -19.24 -19.81
CA GLU A 4 2.75 -20.00 -18.56
C GLU A 4 1.43 -19.77 -17.81
N MET A 5 1.02 -20.77 -17.03
CA MET A 5 -0.22 -20.74 -16.28
C MET A 5 0.01 -20.13 -14.89
N LEU A 6 -0.79 -19.14 -14.53
CA LEU A 6 -0.87 -18.60 -13.17
C LEU A 6 -2.12 -19.16 -12.50
N SER A 7 -1.96 -19.96 -11.43
CA SER A 7 -3.06 -20.55 -10.68
C SER A 7 -2.95 -20.24 -9.19
N THR A 8 -4.09 -19.98 -8.56
CA THR A 8 -4.20 -19.75 -7.12
C THR A 8 -5.51 -20.32 -6.59
N ARG A 9 -5.53 -20.70 -5.31
CA ARG A 9 -6.76 -21.13 -4.62
C ARG A 9 -7.53 -19.88 -4.17
N ILE A 10 -8.84 -19.93 -4.38
CA ILE A 10 -9.79 -18.88 -3.97
C ILE A 10 -11.04 -19.58 -3.42
N ASP A 11 -11.69 -18.98 -2.43
CA ASP A 11 -12.95 -19.47 -1.91
C ASP A 11 -14.08 -19.32 -2.95
N HIS A 12 -15.16 -20.08 -2.74
CA HIS A 12 -16.27 -20.15 -3.68
C HIS A 12 -16.96 -18.79 -3.85
N ASP A 13 -17.26 -18.13 -2.73
CA ASP A 13 -18.06 -16.90 -2.72
C ASP A 13 -17.30 -15.76 -3.42
N THR A 14 -16.01 -15.61 -3.16
CA THR A 14 -15.15 -14.62 -3.82
C THR A 14 -15.03 -14.91 -5.31
N LYS A 15 -14.93 -16.18 -5.74
CA LYS A 15 -14.91 -16.53 -7.16
C LYS A 15 -16.22 -16.15 -7.85
N VAL A 16 -17.36 -16.42 -7.23
CA VAL A 16 -18.68 -16.08 -7.79
C VAL A 16 -18.82 -14.56 -7.92
N ALA A 17 -18.51 -13.81 -6.85
CA ALA A 17 -18.57 -12.35 -6.87
C ALA A 17 -17.64 -11.74 -7.94
N PHE A 18 -16.39 -12.21 -8.02
CA PHE A 18 -15.43 -11.75 -9.01
C PHE A 18 -15.88 -12.05 -10.44
N THR A 19 -16.48 -13.22 -10.68
CA THR A 19 -16.98 -13.60 -12.01
C THR A 19 -18.14 -12.70 -12.43
N SER A 20 -19.11 -12.44 -11.55
CA SER A 20 -20.25 -11.55 -11.85
C SER A 20 -19.78 -10.16 -12.27
N ILE A 21 -18.84 -9.58 -11.53
CA ILE A 21 -18.30 -8.24 -11.82
C ILE A 21 -17.54 -8.25 -13.16
N CYS A 22 -16.76 -9.30 -13.44
CA CYS A 22 -16.05 -9.42 -14.72
C CYS A 22 -17.02 -9.53 -15.90
N ASP A 23 -18.10 -10.30 -15.76
CA ASP A 23 -19.12 -10.51 -16.80
C ASP A 23 -19.89 -9.21 -17.08
N GLU A 24 -20.23 -8.42 -16.05
CA GLU A 24 -20.83 -7.09 -16.20
C GLU A 24 -19.92 -6.13 -17.00
N MET A 25 -18.60 -6.27 -16.88
CA MET A 25 -17.62 -5.51 -17.65
C MET A 25 -17.33 -6.11 -19.04
N GLY A 26 -17.95 -7.24 -19.41
CA GLY A 26 -17.68 -7.95 -20.67
C GLY A 26 -16.29 -8.58 -20.72
N LEU A 27 -15.71 -8.92 -19.57
CA LEU A 27 -14.37 -9.51 -19.44
C LEU A 27 -14.46 -10.92 -18.87
N SER A 28 -13.63 -11.83 -19.38
CA SER A 28 -13.37 -13.07 -18.65
C SER A 28 -12.50 -12.81 -17.42
N THR A 29 -12.66 -13.62 -16.38
CA THR A 29 -11.80 -13.60 -15.18
C THR A 29 -10.31 -13.71 -15.53
N SER A 30 -9.96 -14.50 -16.56
CA SER A 30 -8.59 -14.62 -17.07
C SER A 30 -8.07 -13.34 -17.72
N GLN A 31 -8.92 -12.58 -18.42
CA GLN A 31 -8.55 -11.26 -18.95
C GLN A 31 -8.33 -10.25 -17.81
N ALA A 32 -9.20 -10.23 -16.81
CA ALA A 32 -9.06 -9.37 -15.64
C ALA A 32 -7.75 -9.62 -14.89
N ILE A 33 -7.39 -10.90 -14.64
CA ILE A 33 -6.10 -11.26 -14.01
C ILE A 33 -4.90 -10.81 -14.86
N LYS A 34 -4.96 -10.96 -16.19
CA LYS A 34 -3.90 -10.47 -17.10
C LYS A 34 -3.76 -8.95 -17.07
N ILE A 35 -4.86 -8.21 -17.00
CA ILE A 35 -4.86 -6.74 -16.88
C ILE A 35 -4.25 -6.34 -15.54
N PHE A 36 -4.65 -7.00 -14.45
CA PHE A 36 -4.10 -6.76 -13.13
C PHE A 36 -2.59 -6.99 -13.08
N ALA A 37 -2.09 -8.11 -13.62
CA ALA A 37 -0.65 -8.37 -13.68
C ALA A 37 0.12 -7.28 -14.45
N LYS A 38 -0.43 -6.78 -15.56
CA LYS A 38 0.16 -5.65 -16.31
C LYS A 38 0.14 -4.36 -15.50
N ALA A 39 -0.94 -4.09 -14.77
CA ALA A 39 -1.03 -2.92 -13.91
C ALA A 39 0.02 -2.99 -12.79
N VAL A 40 0.23 -4.16 -12.17
CA VAL A 40 1.29 -4.35 -11.16
C VAL A 40 2.67 -4.06 -11.73
N ILE A 41 2.98 -4.56 -12.93
CA ILE A 41 4.26 -4.32 -13.60
C ILE A 41 4.45 -2.83 -13.89
N ASN A 42 3.42 -2.16 -14.42
CA ASN A 42 3.50 -0.75 -14.78
C ASN A 42 3.65 0.19 -13.57
N HIS A 43 2.99 -0.15 -12.45
CA HIS A 43 3.06 0.64 -11.22
C HIS A 43 4.30 0.32 -10.37
N GLY A 44 5.01 -0.79 -10.63
CA GLY A 44 6.09 -1.26 -9.77
C GLY A 44 5.61 -1.72 -8.38
N GLY A 45 4.33 -2.08 -8.27
CA GLY A 45 3.66 -2.37 -7.01
C GLY A 45 2.18 -2.68 -7.23
N ILE A 46 1.43 -2.96 -6.16
CA ILE A 46 -0.01 -3.21 -6.27
C ILE A 46 -0.71 -1.91 -6.73
N PRO A 47 -1.51 -1.92 -7.81
CA PRO A 47 -2.10 -0.73 -8.44
C PRO A 47 -3.33 -0.20 -7.69
N PHE A 48 -3.34 -0.35 -6.36
CA PHE A 48 -4.35 0.19 -5.46
C PHE A 48 -3.75 0.36 -4.07
N ASP A 49 -4.33 1.26 -3.28
CA ASP A 49 -3.88 1.51 -1.91
C ASP A 49 -4.05 0.26 -1.03
N LEU A 50 -2.93 -0.30 -0.57
CA LEU A 50 -2.92 -1.35 0.43
C LEU A 50 -3.10 -0.73 1.82
N ARG A 51 -4.36 -0.59 2.24
CA ARG A 51 -4.71 -0.13 3.59
C ARG A 51 -5.13 -1.30 4.45
N VAL A 52 -4.49 -1.45 5.61
CA VAL A 52 -5.06 -2.20 6.72
C VAL A 52 -6.12 -1.33 7.40
N PRO A 53 -7.30 -1.87 7.79
CA PRO A 53 -8.36 -1.10 8.43
C PRO A 53 -7.94 -0.45 9.75
N GLN A 54 -6.89 -0.98 10.38
CA GLN A 54 -6.33 -0.50 11.63
C GLN A 54 -4.82 -0.27 11.48
N PRO A 55 -4.27 0.81 12.06
CA PRO A 55 -2.83 1.03 12.11
C PRO A 55 -2.12 -0.14 12.80
N ASN A 56 -0.87 -0.40 12.42
CA ASN A 56 -0.05 -1.40 13.10
C ASN A 56 0.31 -0.97 14.54
N GLU A 57 0.73 -1.92 15.37
CA GLU A 57 1.07 -1.68 16.79
C GLU A 57 2.10 -0.56 16.97
N THR A 58 3.12 -0.50 16.10
CA THR A 58 4.14 0.56 16.11
C THR A 58 3.52 1.95 15.94
N THR A 59 2.60 2.08 14.99
CA THR A 59 1.91 3.35 14.70
C THR A 59 1.00 3.75 15.86
N ILE A 60 0.28 2.79 16.45
CA ILE A 60 -0.56 3.03 17.64
C ILE A 60 0.30 3.49 18.83
N SER A 61 1.46 2.85 19.04
CA SER A 61 2.38 3.23 20.12
C SER A 61 2.91 4.66 19.94
N ALA A 62 3.33 5.03 18.74
CA ALA A 62 3.81 6.38 18.44
C ALA A 62 2.71 7.44 18.63
N MET A 63 1.45 7.14 18.27
CA MET A 63 0.31 8.01 18.54
C MET A 63 0.08 8.20 20.04
N ASN A 64 0.15 7.11 20.83
CA ASN A 64 -0.02 7.17 22.28
C ASN A 64 1.11 7.97 22.95
N GLU A 65 2.35 7.80 22.51
CA GLU A 65 3.52 8.54 23.02
C GLU A 65 3.33 10.05 22.84
N LEU A 66 2.86 10.47 21.66
CA LEU A 66 2.55 11.87 21.38
C LEU A 66 1.40 12.39 22.24
N VAL A 67 0.31 11.62 22.38
CA VAL A 67 -0.84 11.98 23.23
C VAL A 67 -0.44 12.12 24.70
N GLN A 68 0.51 11.30 25.17
CA GLN A 68 1.06 11.38 26.52
C GLN A 68 2.05 12.54 26.71
N GLY A 69 2.33 13.32 25.67
CA GLY A 69 3.18 14.51 25.75
C GLY A 69 4.67 14.22 25.66
N HIS A 70 5.07 13.00 25.28
CA HIS A 70 6.47 12.62 25.08
C HIS A 70 7.01 12.99 23.69
N GLY A 71 6.27 13.79 22.91
CA GLY A 71 6.71 14.27 21.61
C GLY A 71 7.89 15.25 21.71
N HIS A 72 8.79 15.16 20.73
CA HIS A 72 9.89 16.11 20.58
C HIS A 72 9.36 17.47 20.14
N LYS A 73 9.92 18.55 20.71
CA LYS A 73 9.62 19.93 20.33
C LYS A 73 10.87 20.58 19.78
N ALA A 74 10.74 21.26 18.64
CA ALA A 74 11.80 22.07 18.07
C ALA A 74 11.44 23.56 18.17
N GLU A 75 12.43 24.39 18.44
CA GLU A 75 12.26 25.85 18.58
C GLU A 75 12.12 26.56 17.23
N SER A 76 12.56 25.93 16.13
CA SER A 76 12.45 26.43 14.77
C SER A 76 12.41 25.29 13.75
N VAL A 77 11.98 25.60 12.53
CA VAL A 77 11.97 24.66 11.40
C VAL A 77 13.38 24.14 11.10
N ASP A 78 14.39 25.02 11.17
CA ASP A 78 15.79 24.66 10.97
C ASP A 78 16.31 23.69 12.04
N ALA A 79 15.93 23.92 13.30
CA ALA A 79 16.29 23.02 14.41
C ALA A 79 15.66 21.63 14.23
N MET A 80 14.40 21.57 13.82
CA MET A 80 13.69 20.31 13.53
C MET A 80 14.39 19.51 12.41
N LEU A 81 14.70 20.16 11.29
CA LEU A 81 15.35 19.51 10.14
C LEU A 81 16.75 19.01 10.50
N THR A 82 17.47 19.74 11.35
CA THR A 82 18.80 19.32 11.84
C THR A 82 18.71 18.06 12.69
N GLU A 83 17.73 17.97 13.60
CA GLU A 83 17.51 16.81 14.48
C GLU A 83 17.12 15.56 13.69
N LEU A 84 16.15 15.68 12.77
CA LEU A 84 15.64 14.54 11.98
C LEU A 84 16.62 13.98 10.96
N THR A 85 17.56 14.80 10.50
CA THR A 85 18.51 14.40 9.44
C THR A 85 19.90 14.06 9.99
N GLU A 86 20.05 13.98 11.32
CA GLU A 86 21.33 13.78 11.99
C GLU A 86 22.39 14.81 11.55
N GLY A 87 21.96 16.04 11.22
CA GLY A 87 22.83 17.11 10.73
C GLY A 87 23.37 16.94 9.30
N LYS A 88 22.83 16.00 8.50
CA LYS A 88 23.24 15.76 7.10
C LYS A 88 22.65 16.74 6.08
N VAL A 89 21.64 17.52 6.46
CA VAL A 89 21.08 18.58 5.62
C VAL A 89 21.58 19.92 6.12
N LYS A 90 22.76 20.34 5.63
CA LYS A 90 23.22 21.73 5.73
C LYS A 90 23.14 22.37 4.35
N ASN A 91 22.32 23.40 4.25
CA ASN A 91 22.19 24.36 3.16
C ASN A 91 21.44 23.90 1.90
N VAL A 92 20.30 24.55 1.65
CA VAL A 92 20.04 25.22 0.36
C VAL A 92 20.04 26.71 0.64
#